data_AF-A0A961FVG4-F1
#
_entry.id   AF-A0A961FVG4-F1
#
_cell.length_a   1.000
_cell.length_b   1.000
_cell.length_c   1.000
_cell.angle_alpha   90.00
_cell.angle_beta   90.00
_cell.angle_gamma   90.00
#
_symmetry.space_group_name_H-M   'P 1'
#
loop_
_entity.id
_entity.type
_entity.pdbx_description
1 polymer ?
#
loop_
_entity_poly.entity_id
_entity_poly.type
_entity_poly.pdbx_seq_one_letter_code
_entity_poly.pdbx_strand_id
1 'polypeptide(L)'
;MDELHLYSEDELKELQSHLNLALRFRGAHSVRGDGDRATSVGLAAVEPGDDGAAEDCQKMLMDLETDMSLSEQALLAGVVLADLYQSKVFSSRRVNDVIEECGRPKIAHITSAINSLLEKNYLSGGTKELRLTTGGRVRVDALLRQWAESRSAA
;
A
#
# COMPACT_ATOMS: atom_id res chain seq x y z
N MET A 1 -37.31 -7.08 27.61
CA MET A 1 -36.33 -8.17 27.41
C MET A 1 -35.39 -7.63 26.36
N ASP A 2 -34.29 -7.03 26.79
CA ASP A 2 -33.28 -6.46 25.90
C ASP A 2 -32.11 -7.44 25.86
N GLU A 3 -32.11 -8.30 24.85
CA GLU A 3 -30.92 -9.07 24.48
C GLU A 3 -29.93 -8.09 23.84
N LEU A 4 -29.05 -7.52 24.67
CA LEU A 4 -27.81 -6.91 24.21
C LEU A 4 -26.97 -8.03 23.61
N HIS A 5 -27.11 -8.26 22.31
CA HIS A 5 -26.18 -9.05 21.51
C HIS A 5 -24.81 -8.37 21.59
N LEU A 6 -23.98 -8.81 22.55
CA LEU A 6 -22.56 -8.51 22.55
C LEU A 6 -21.96 -9.22 21.34
N TYR A 7 -21.60 -8.44 20.32
CA TYR A 7 -20.77 -8.93 19.22
C TYR A 7 -19.49 -9.53 19.80
N SER A 8 -19.14 -10.71 19.32
CA SER A 8 -17.85 -11.34 19.62
C SER A 8 -16.71 -10.52 19.04
N GLU A 9 -15.50 -10.69 19.59
CA GLU A 9 -14.32 -9.94 19.14
C GLU A 9 -14.00 -10.19 17.65
N ASP A 10 -14.27 -11.40 17.16
CA ASP A 10 -14.08 -11.76 15.76
C ASP A 10 -15.13 -11.10 14.85
N GLU A 11 -16.39 -11.03 15.28
CA GLU A 11 -17.44 -10.30 14.54
C GLU A 11 -17.15 -8.80 14.48
N LEU A 12 -16.57 -8.22 15.54
CA LEU A 12 -16.14 -6.82 15.54
C LEU A 12 -14.99 -6.56 14.56
N LYS A 13 -14.02 -7.48 14.48
CA LYS A 13 -12.92 -7.40 13.50
C LYS A 13 -13.42 -7.55 12.07
N GLU A 14 -14.38 -8.44 11.84
CA GLU A 14 -15.01 -8.63 10.55
C GLU A 14 -15.83 -7.40 10.14
N LEU A 15 -16.60 -6.83 11.07
CA LEU A 15 -17.36 -5.60 10.84
C LEU A 15 -16.42 -4.40 10.54
N GLN A 16 -15.28 -4.32 11.23
CA GLN A 16 -14.27 -3.30 10.99
C GLN A 16 -13.63 -3.46 9.61
N SER A 17 -13.32 -4.71 9.20
CA SER A 17 -12.82 -5.02 7.87
C SER A 17 -13.81 -4.61 6.77
N HIS A 18 -15.09 -4.95 6.94
CA HIS A 18 -16.16 -4.55 6.02
C HIS A 18 -16.37 -3.03 5.98
N LEU A 19 -16.29 -2.35 7.12
CA LEU A 19 -16.42 -0.89 7.19
C LEU A 19 -15.25 -0.18 6.49
N ASN A 20 -14.02 -0.63 6.73
CA ASN A 20 -12.83 -0.10 6.06
C ASN A 20 -12.92 -0.31 4.54
N LEU A 21 -13.37 -1.49 4.11
CA LEU A 21 -13.61 -1.77 2.70
C LEU A 21 -14.67 -0.82 2.11
N ALA A 22 -15.79 -0.62 2.79
CA ALA A 22 -16.87 0.27 2.36
C ALA A 22 -16.43 1.75 2.28
N LEU A 23 -15.61 2.21 3.23
CA LEU A 23 -15.05 3.56 3.22
C LEU A 23 -14.08 3.77 2.04
N ARG A 24 -13.27 2.77 1.70
CA ARG A 24 -12.40 2.79 0.51
C ARG A 24 -13.21 2.88 -0.79
N PHE A 25 -14.36 2.18 -0.88
CA PHE A 25 -15.26 2.29 -2.04
C PHE A 25 -15.97 3.65 -2.13
N ARG A 26 -16.33 4.26 -0.99
CA ARG A 26 -16.94 5.59 -0.97
C ARG A 26 -15.99 6.68 -1.50
N GLY A 27 -14.69 6.55 -1.28
CA GLY A 27 -13.68 7.42 -1.89
C GLY A 27 -13.55 7.25 -3.40
N ALA A 28 -13.80 6.05 -3.92
CA ALA A 28 -13.71 5.73 -5.35
C ALA A 28 -14.97 6.09 -6.17
N HIS A 29 -16.12 6.32 -5.53
CA HIS A 29 -17.40 6.56 -6.20
C HIS A 29 -17.82 8.03 -6.34
N SER A 30 -16.97 9.01 -6.02
CA SER A 30 -17.25 10.42 -6.36
C SER A 30 -16.83 10.75 -7.79
N VAL A 31 -17.51 10.16 -8.77
CA VAL A 31 -17.48 10.63 -10.16
C VAL A 31 -18.90 10.55 -10.71
N ARG A 32 -19.64 11.66 -10.69
CA ARG A 32 -20.14 12.39 -11.88
C ARG A 32 -21.17 13.45 -11.49
N GLY A 33 -20.83 14.71 -11.73
CA GLY A 33 -21.73 15.85 -11.71
C GLY A 33 -21.18 16.91 -12.66
N ASP A 34 -21.96 17.23 -13.68
CA ASP A 34 -21.68 18.00 -14.89
C ASP A 34 -21.19 19.44 -14.63
N GLY A 35 -20.31 19.98 -15.49
CA GLY A 35 -19.99 21.42 -15.47
C GLY A 35 -18.55 21.82 -15.82
N ASP A 36 -18.37 22.20 -17.07
CA ASP A 36 -17.24 22.88 -17.70
C ASP A 36 -16.56 24.00 -16.86
N ARG A 37 -15.26 23.83 -16.54
CA ARG A 37 -14.16 24.83 -16.64
C ARG A 37 -12.98 24.47 -15.73
N ALA A 38 -11.79 24.59 -16.31
CA ALA A 38 -10.50 24.50 -15.64
C ALA A 38 -10.46 25.26 -14.31
N THR A 39 -10.01 24.59 -13.24
CA THR A 39 -9.12 25.09 -12.16
C THR A 39 -9.00 23.99 -11.12
N SER A 40 -7.75 23.59 -10.84
CA SER A 40 -7.31 22.77 -9.70
C SER A 40 -8.30 21.70 -9.23
N VAL A 41 -8.18 20.48 -9.78
CA VAL A 41 -8.66 19.30 -9.07
C VAL A 41 -7.99 19.33 -7.71
N GLY A 42 -8.79 19.66 -6.69
CA GLY A 42 -8.46 19.41 -5.31
C GLY A 42 -8.19 17.93 -5.20
N LEU A 43 -6.91 17.57 -5.36
CA LEU A 43 -6.31 16.41 -4.76
C LEU A 43 -6.55 16.61 -3.27
N ALA A 44 -7.70 16.11 -2.81
CA ALA A 44 -7.86 15.75 -1.43
C ALA A 44 -6.62 14.92 -1.13
N ALA A 45 -5.71 15.51 -0.37
CA ALA A 45 -4.58 14.82 0.19
C ALA A 45 -5.20 13.56 0.81
N VAL A 46 -4.90 12.41 0.24
CA VAL A 46 -5.03 11.16 0.96
C VAL A 46 -4.12 11.36 2.15
N GLU A 47 -4.74 11.70 3.29
CA GLU A 47 -4.06 11.90 4.55
C GLU A 47 -3.19 10.67 4.83
N PRO A 48 -1.96 10.85 5.33
CA PRO A 48 -1.08 9.74 5.65
C PRO A 48 -1.65 9.03 6.89
N GLY A 49 -2.00 7.76 6.76
CA GLY A 49 -2.47 6.97 7.91
C GLY A 49 -3.57 6.00 7.54
N ASP A 50 -3.25 5.02 6.71
CA ASP A 50 -3.93 3.73 6.81
C ASP A 50 -2.90 2.79 7.43
N ASP A 51 -2.71 2.93 8.76
CA ASP A 51 -1.60 2.30 9.51
C ASP A 51 -1.49 0.80 9.17
N GLY A 52 -2.64 0.13 9.02
CA GLY A 52 -2.73 -1.29 8.67
C GLY A 52 -2.07 -1.68 7.34
N ALA A 53 -2.11 -0.81 6.32
CA ALA A 53 -1.59 -1.17 4.99
C ALA A 53 -0.07 -1.37 5.02
N ALA A 54 0.65 -0.57 5.82
CA ALA A 54 2.10 -0.64 5.89
C ALA A 54 2.57 -1.83 6.73
N GLU A 55 1.86 -2.17 7.81
CA GLU A 55 2.09 -3.41 8.55
C GLU A 55 1.81 -4.64 7.68
N ASP A 56 0.75 -4.63 6.88
CA ASP A 56 0.44 -5.74 5.97
C ASP A 56 1.46 -5.87 4.84
N CYS A 57 2.00 -4.74 4.33
CA CYS A 57 3.15 -4.76 3.42
C CYS A 57 4.37 -5.43 4.07
N GLN A 58 4.65 -5.12 5.33
CA GLN A 58 5.75 -5.73 6.06
C GLN A 58 5.53 -7.23 6.26
N LYS A 59 4.32 -7.66 6.64
CA LYS A 59 3.97 -9.09 6.76
C LYS A 59 4.12 -9.82 5.43
N MET A 60 3.64 -9.25 4.33
CA MET A 60 3.79 -9.82 3.00
C MET A 60 5.26 -9.92 2.56
N LEU A 61 6.09 -8.93 2.91
CA LEU A 61 7.54 -9.01 2.68
C LEU A 61 8.21 -10.11 3.51
N MET A 62 7.78 -10.34 4.76
CA MET A 62 8.29 -11.40 5.63
C MET A 62 7.82 -12.80 5.24
N ASP A 63 6.70 -12.91 4.52
CA ASP A 63 6.20 -14.16 3.96
C ASP A 63 7.07 -14.59 2.77
N LEU A 64 8.14 -15.33 3.04
CA LEU A 64 9.13 -15.74 2.02
C LEU A 64 8.56 -16.71 0.97
N GLU A 65 7.44 -17.37 1.26
CA GLU A 65 6.78 -18.30 0.32
C GLU A 65 5.95 -17.55 -0.72
N THR A 66 5.61 -16.29 -0.45
CA THR A 66 4.92 -15.43 -1.41
C THR A 66 5.85 -15.09 -2.58
N ASP A 67 5.48 -15.55 -3.77
CA ASP A 67 6.15 -15.19 -5.02
C ASP A 67 5.86 -13.72 -5.37
N MET A 68 6.92 -12.93 -5.50
CA MET A 68 6.84 -11.49 -5.78
C MET A 68 7.99 -11.07 -6.67
N SER A 69 7.68 -10.25 -7.67
CA SER A 69 8.72 -9.63 -8.48
C SER A 69 9.58 -8.65 -7.66
N LEU A 70 10.81 -8.41 -8.11
CA LEU A 70 11.72 -7.45 -7.49
C LEU A 70 11.12 -6.03 -7.39
N SER A 71 10.33 -5.64 -8.38
CA SER A 71 9.62 -4.36 -8.40
C SER A 71 8.49 -4.30 -7.37
N GLU A 72 7.79 -5.41 -7.13
CA GLU A 72 6.75 -5.47 -6.09
C GLU A 72 7.36 -5.41 -4.70
N GLN A 73 8.45 -6.14 -4.44
CA GLN A 73 9.19 -6.04 -3.19
C GLN A 73 9.66 -4.60 -2.91
N ALA A 74 10.22 -3.93 -3.93
CA ALA A 74 10.65 -2.54 -3.83
C ALA A 74 9.48 -1.56 -3.60
N LEU A 75 8.31 -1.82 -4.18
CA LEU A 75 7.13 -0.99 -4.00
C LEU A 75 6.54 -1.13 -2.58
N LEU A 76 6.42 -2.36 -2.06
CA LEU A 76 5.97 -2.63 -0.70
C LEU A 76 6.92 -2.02 0.34
N ALA A 77 8.23 -2.18 0.15
CA ALA A 77 9.24 -1.56 1.00
C ALA A 77 9.17 -0.02 0.94
N GLY A 78 8.80 0.56 -0.21
CA GLY A 78 8.51 1.98 -0.32
C GLY A 78 7.35 2.43 0.58
N VAL A 79 6.28 1.63 0.68
CA VAL A 79 5.12 1.95 1.54
C VAL A 79 5.49 1.84 3.01
N VAL A 80 6.22 0.79 3.38
CA VAL A 80 6.79 0.65 4.73
C VAL A 80 7.63 1.89 5.09
N LEU A 81 8.51 2.34 4.19
CA LEU A 81 9.31 3.55 4.43
C LEU A 81 8.45 4.81 4.57
N ALA A 82 7.45 4.97 3.71
CA ALA A 82 6.61 6.17 3.70
C ALA A 82 5.74 6.27 4.96
N ASP A 83 5.16 5.16 5.40
CA ASP A 83 4.10 5.15 6.39
C ASP A 83 4.58 4.67 7.77
N LEU A 84 5.33 3.56 7.87
CA LEU A 84 5.86 3.10 9.17
C LEU A 84 7.06 3.93 9.62
N TYR A 85 7.97 4.24 8.70
CA TYR A 85 9.17 5.04 9.01
C TYR A 85 8.93 6.54 8.79
N GLN A 86 7.69 6.94 8.45
CA GLN A 86 7.26 8.33 8.24
C GLN A 86 8.17 9.09 7.25
N SER A 87 8.80 8.37 6.32
CA SER A 87 9.81 8.90 5.40
C SER A 87 9.17 9.29 4.08
N LYS A 88 8.67 10.53 3.99
CA LYS A 88 8.03 11.07 2.76
C LYS A 88 8.93 11.08 1.52
N VAL A 89 10.25 10.98 1.72
CA VAL A 89 11.27 10.82 0.68
C VAL A 89 12.22 9.72 1.12
N PHE A 90 12.60 8.84 0.21
CA PHE A 90 13.53 7.75 0.50
C PHE A 90 14.43 7.43 -0.69
N SER A 91 15.55 6.74 -0.46
CA SER A 91 16.47 6.33 -1.52
C SER A 91 16.30 4.86 -1.85
N SER A 92 16.74 4.45 -3.05
CA SER A 92 16.78 3.03 -3.42
C SER A 92 17.59 2.18 -2.44
N ARG A 93 18.62 2.77 -1.81
CA ARG A 93 19.37 2.08 -0.74
C ARG A 93 18.49 1.74 0.44
N ARG A 94 17.71 2.71 0.95
CA ARG A 94 16.79 2.48 2.08
C ARG A 94 15.72 1.46 1.74
N VAL A 95 15.25 1.44 0.49
CA VAL A 95 14.32 0.39 0.01
C VAL A 95 14.96 -0.99 0.16
N ASN A 96 16.21 -1.16 -0.28
CA ASN A 96 16.95 -2.43 -0.12
C ASN A 96 17.21 -2.79 1.35
N ASP A 97 17.47 -1.81 2.21
CA ASP A 97 17.68 -2.04 3.64
C ASP A 97 16.39 -2.57 4.29
N VAL A 98 15.21 -2.01 3.96
CA VAL A 98 13.92 -2.55 4.44
C VAL A 98 13.62 -3.95 3.92
N ILE A 99 13.95 -4.26 2.67
CA ILE A 99 13.79 -5.61 2.11
C ILE A 99 14.65 -6.62 2.89
N GLU A 100 15.90 -6.24 3.20
CA GLU A 100 16.82 -7.05 4.02
C GLU A 100 16.33 -7.22 5.45
N GLU A 101 15.82 -6.16 6.06
CA GLU A 101 15.20 -6.18 7.41
C GLU A 101 14.00 -7.14 7.47
N CYS A 102 13.25 -7.30 6.38
CA CYS A 102 12.15 -8.25 6.27
C CYS A 102 12.59 -9.70 5.99
N GLY A 103 13.90 -9.97 5.95
CA GLY A 103 14.45 -11.32 5.75
C GLY A 103 14.63 -11.73 4.29
N ARG A 104 14.38 -10.83 3.32
CA ARG A 104 14.60 -11.10 1.89
C ARG A 104 16.00 -10.63 1.46
N PRO A 105 16.65 -11.32 0.51
CA PRO A 105 17.97 -10.91 0.04
C PRO A 105 17.90 -9.55 -0.67
N LYS A 106 18.94 -8.74 -0.49
CA LYS A 106 19.08 -7.45 -1.18
C LYS A 106 19.00 -7.62 -2.69
N ILE A 107 18.29 -6.71 -3.35
CA ILE A 107 18.20 -6.68 -4.81
C ILE A 107 19.51 -6.12 -5.37
N ALA A 108 20.32 -6.98 -6.01
CA ALA A 108 21.63 -6.62 -6.56
C ALA A 108 21.55 -5.45 -7.56
N HIS A 109 20.52 -5.42 -8.41
CA HIS A 109 20.25 -4.34 -9.37
C HIS A 109 18.96 -3.59 -9.03
N ILE A 110 18.85 -3.09 -7.79
CA ILE A 110 17.65 -2.39 -7.33
C ILE A 110 17.23 -1.23 -8.25
N THR A 111 18.19 -0.54 -8.87
CA THR A 111 17.91 0.54 -9.82
C THR A 111 17.00 0.09 -10.95
N SER A 112 17.13 -1.14 -11.45
CA SER A 112 16.26 -1.67 -12.51
C SER A 112 14.81 -1.85 -12.01
N ALA A 113 14.63 -2.35 -10.80
CA ALA A 113 13.32 -2.47 -10.17
C ALA A 113 12.69 -1.08 -9.95
N ILE A 114 13.46 -0.13 -9.42
CA ILE A 114 13.01 1.26 -9.21
C ILE A 114 12.66 1.94 -10.54
N ASN A 115 13.47 1.79 -11.58
CA ASN A 115 13.19 2.37 -12.90
C ASN A 115 11.88 1.83 -13.47
N SER A 116 11.61 0.53 -13.33
CA SER A 116 10.32 -0.04 -13.74
C SER A 116 9.13 0.59 -12.99
N LEU A 117 9.30 0.90 -11.70
CA LEU A 117 8.26 1.58 -10.91
C LEU A 117 8.09 3.06 -11.29
N LEU A 118 9.19 3.73 -11.66
CA LEU A 118 9.16 5.11 -12.15
C LEU A 118 8.46 5.19 -13.51
N GLU A 119 8.79 4.29 -14.45
CA GLU A 119 8.14 4.21 -15.77
C GLU A 119 6.64 3.96 -15.66
N LYS A 120 6.21 3.16 -14.67
CA LYS A 120 4.80 2.87 -14.37
C LYS A 120 4.12 3.96 -13.53
N ASN A 121 4.82 5.04 -13.18
CA ASN A 121 4.34 6.12 -12.30
C ASN A 121 3.87 5.66 -10.91
N TYR A 122 4.41 4.55 -10.38
CA TYR A 122 4.16 4.11 -9.00
C TYR A 122 5.07 4.79 -7.99
N LEU A 123 6.26 5.18 -8.43
CA LEU A 123 7.16 6.08 -7.72
C LEU A 123 7.36 7.35 -8.55
N SER A 124 7.77 8.43 -7.90
CA SER A 124 8.23 9.66 -8.56
C SER A 124 9.56 10.14 -7.98
N GLY A 125 10.24 11.01 -8.73
CA GLY A 125 11.55 11.56 -8.37
C GLY A 125 12.71 10.80 -9.01
N GLY A 126 13.79 10.60 -8.26
CA GLY A 126 15.01 9.92 -8.73
C GLY A 126 15.51 8.89 -7.71
N THR A 127 16.46 8.05 -8.09
CA THR A 127 16.93 6.92 -7.27
C THR A 127 17.43 7.29 -5.86
N LYS A 128 17.82 8.55 -5.63
CA LYS A 128 18.22 9.08 -4.32
C LYS A 128 17.07 9.74 -3.54
N GLU A 129 16.03 10.17 -4.24
CA GLU A 129 14.90 10.94 -3.72
C GLU A 129 13.60 10.43 -4.37
N LEU A 130 13.17 9.26 -3.92
CA LEU A 130 11.94 8.59 -4.34
C LEU A 130 10.79 9.02 -3.45
N ARG A 131 9.60 9.11 -4.05
CA ARG A 131 8.33 9.35 -3.37
C ARG A 131 7.28 8.39 -3.90
N LEU A 132 6.40 7.94 -3.02
CA LEU A 132 5.22 7.18 -3.41
C LEU A 132 4.20 8.09 -4.09
N THR A 133 3.67 7.61 -5.21
CA THR A 133 2.55 8.26 -5.88
C THR A 133 1.23 7.64 -5.40
N THR A 134 0.12 8.32 -5.68
CA THR A 134 -1.22 7.75 -5.48
C THR A 134 -1.40 6.44 -6.26
N GLY A 135 -0.87 6.36 -7.49
CA GLY A 135 -0.92 5.15 -8.31
C GLY A 135 -0.15 3.98 -7.67
N GLY A 136 1.00 4.26 -7.05
CA GLY A 136 1.76 3.27 -6.29
C GLY A 136 0.99 2.71 -5.11
N ARG A 137 0.31 3.59 -4.34
CA ARG A 137 -0.55 3.16 -3.23
C ARG A 137 -1.70 2.26 -3.69
N VAL A 138 -2.39 2.64 -4.77
CA VAL A 138 -3.46 1.81 -5.36
C VAL A 138 -2.94 0.44 -5.81
N ARG A 139 -1.74 0.39 -6.40
CA ARG A 139 -1.13 -0.90 -6.80
C ARG A 139 -0.81 -1.78 -5.59
N VAL A 140 -0.32 -1.18 -4.50
CA VAL A 140 -0.06 -1.92 -3.25
C VAL A 140 -1.33 -2.46 -2.65
N ASP A 141 -2.40 -1.67 -2.58
CA ASP A 141 -3.71 -2.14 -2.12
C ASP A 141 -4.20 -3.37 -2.92
N ALA A 142 -4.01 -3.37 -4.24
CA ALA A 142 -4.37 -4.50 -5.08
C ALA A 142 -3.51 -5.75 -4.78
N LEU A 143 -2.21 -5.57 -4.52
CA LEU A 143 -1.30 -6.67 -4.15
C LEU A 143 -1.70 -7.30 -2.81
N LEU A 144 -1.98 -6.47 -1.80
CA LEU A 144 -2.38 -6.93 -0.48
C LEU A 144 -3.70 -7.72 -0.52
N ARG A 145 -4.66 -7.28 -1.34
CA ARG A 145 -5.91 -8.01 -1.56
C ARG A 145 -5.66 -9.38 -2.19
N GLN A 146 -4.87 -9.43 -3.26
CA GLN A 146 -4.52 -10.69 -3.93
C GLN A 146 -3.82 -11.66 -2.96
N TRP A 147 -2.91 -11.14 -2.13
CA TRP A 147 -2.24 -11.92 -1.10
C TRP A 147 -3.21 -12.47 -0.05
N ALA A 148 -4.11 -11.63 0.48
CA ALA A 148 -5.13 -12.05 1.44
C ALA A 148 -6.08 -13.12 0.87
N GLU A 149 -6.50 -12.98 -0.39
CA GLU A 149 -7.34 -13.96 -1.08
C GLU A 149 -6.64 -15.31 -1.23
N SER A 150 -5.36 -15.30 -1.62
CA SER A 150 -4.57 -16.53 -1.79
C SER A 150 -4.41 -17.32 -0.49
N ARG A 151 -4.36 -16.62 0.66
CA ARG A 151 -4.27 -17.21 2.00
C ARG A 151 -5.61 -17.68 2.57
N SER A 152 -6.71 -17.09 2.12
CA SER A 152 -8.06 -17.50 2.54
C SER A 152 -8.56 -18.73 1.78
N ALA A 153 -7.95 -19.02 0.62
CA ALA A 153 -8.26 -20.18 -0.20
C ALA A 153 -7.39 -21.42 0.10
N ALA A 154 -6.39 -21.27 0.98
CA ALA A 154 -5.48 -22.32 1.43
C ALA A 154 -5.89 -22.87 2.80
#